data_AF-A0A0L7L9A7-F1
#
_entry.id   AF-A0A0L7L9A7-F1
#
_cell.length_a   1.000
_cell.length_b   1.000
_cell.length_c   1.000
_cell.angle_alpha   90.00
_cell.angle_beta   90.00
_cell.angle_gamma   90.00
#
_symmetry.space_group_name_H-M   'P 1'
#
loop_
_entity.id
_entity.type
_entity.pdbx_description
1 polymer ?
#
loop_
_entity_poly.entity_id
_entity_poly.type
_entity_poly.pdbx_seq_one_letter_code
_entity_poly.pdbx_strand_id
1 'polypeptide(L)' 'MYCNGCPPRGCEDDEAVIHGFCCGCAYPLDRLPIACPDFLQCPLNLHGLCHDYEYMMRCCC' A
#
# COMPACT_ATOMS: atom_id res chain seq x y z
N MET A 1 14.42 -4.47 -12.79
CA MET A 1 13.73 -3.23 -12.39
C MET A 1 14.61 -2.49 -11.40
N TYR A 2 14.81 -1.19 -11.58
CA TYR A 2 15.52 -0.35 -10.60
C TYR A 2 14.48 0.41 -9.78
N CYS A 3 14.33 0.07 -8.50
CA CYS A 3 13.60 0.89 -7.52
C CYS A 3 14.50 2.06 -7.07
N ASN A 4 14.87 2.94 -7.98
CA ASN A 4 15.63 4.15 -7.65
C ASN A 4 14.66 5.21 -7.10
N GLY A 5 14.74 5.52 -5.80
CA GLY A 5 13.91 6.54 -5.15
C GLY A 5 12.74 6.01 -4.31
N CYS A 6 12.62 4.68 -4.17
CA CYS A 6 11.67 4.09 -3.24
C CYS A 6 12.21 4.16 -1.79
N PRO A 7 11.34 4.31 -0.78
CA PRO A 7 11.78 4.25 0.60
C PRO A 7 12.43 2.89 0.89
N PRO A 8 13.38 2.80 1.84
CA PRO A 8 14.09 1.55 2.16
C PRO A 8 13.22 0.55 2.96
N ARG A 9 11.90 0.59 2.77
CA ARG A 9 10.90 -0.24 3.45
C ARG A 9 10.20 -1.11 2.43
N GLY A 10 9.99 -2.37 2.75
CA GLY A 10 9.19 -3.28 1.92
C GLY A 10 7.73 -2.81 1.88
N CYS A 11 7.06 -3.05 0.76
CA CYS A 11 5.66 -2.68 0.61
C CYS A 11 4.74 -3.34 1.64
N GLU A 12 5.09 -4.54 2.11
CA GLU A 12 4.32 -5.24 3.14
C GLU A 12 4.33 -4.56 4.52
N ASP A 13 5.34 -3.73 4.81
CA ASP A 13 5.52 -3.06 6.09
C ASP A 13 5.15 -1.57 6.05
N ASP A 14 4.77 -1.05 4.87
CA ASP A 14 4.45 0.36 4.70
C ASP A 14 2.97 0.64 5.04
N GLU A 15 2.73 1.61 5.91
CA GLU A 15 1.37 1.96 6.33
C GLU A 15 0.49 2.40 5.16
N ALA A 16 1.02 3.10 4.15
CA ALA A 16 0.22 3.51 3.00
C ALA A 16 -0.21 2.29 2.17
N VAL A 17 0.64 1.26 2.11
CA VAL A 17 0.33 0.02 1.41
C VAL A 17 -0.65 -0.82 2.20
N ILE A 18 -0.45 -1.00 3.51
CA ILE A 18 -1.37 -1.76 4.37
C ILE A 18 -2.76 -1.11 4.39
N HIS A 19 -2.83 0.19 4.67
CA HIS A 19 -4.09 0.91 4.65
C HIS A 19 -4.69 0.91 3.24
N GLY A 20 -3.91 1.16 2.19
CA GLY A 20 -4.42 1.16 0.82
C GLY A 20 -4.99 -0.21 0.41
N PHE A 21 -4.27 -1.29 0.74
CA PHE A 21 -4.71 -2.64 0.44
C PHE A 21 -6.00 -3.00 1.19
N CYS A 22 -6.01 -2.76 2.50
CA CYS A 22 -7.11 -3.16 3.37
C CYS A 22 -8.33 -2.24 3.30
N CYS A 23 -8.16 -0.97 2.90
CA CYS A 23 -9.24 0.01 2.79
C CYS A 23 -9.81 0.11 1.36
N GLY A 24 -9.32 -0.70 0.41
CA GLY A 24 -9.96 -0.90 -0.90
C GLY A 24 -9.32 -0.18 -2.09
N CYS A 25 -8.08 0.30 -1.97
CA CYS A 25 -7.29 0.81 -3.10
C CYS A 25 -6.61 -0.30 -3.92
N ALA A 26 -6.53 -1.53 -3.38
CA ALA A 26 -5.95 -2.67 -4.07
C ALA A 26 -6.74 -3.05 -5.33
N TYR A 27 -6.02 -3.28 -6.41
CA TYR A 27 -6.54 -3.87 -7.64
C TYR A 27 -6.68 -5.40 -7.49
N PRO A 28 -7.57 -6.06 -8.26
CA PRO A 28 -7.75 -7.52 -8.19
C PRO A 28 -6.50 -8.37 -8.48
N LEU A 29 -5.49 -7.77 -9.10
CA LEU A 29 -4.21 -8.41 -9.43
C LEU A 29 -3.15 -8.19 -8.35
N ASP A 30 -3.40 -7.32 -7.38
CA ASP A 30 -2.46 -7.00 -6.31
C ASP A 30 -2.44 -8.17 -5.33
N ARG A 31 -1.33 -8.91 -5.33
CA ARG A 31 -1.10 -10.05 -4.45
C ARG A 31 0.07 -9.73 -3.53
N LEU A 32 -0.24 -9.00 -2.47
CA LEU A 32 0.70 -8.71 -1.40
C LEU A 32 0.45 -9.64 -0.22
N PRO A 33 1.48 -10.09 0.52
CA PRO A 33 1.32 -10.89 1.74
C PRO A 33 0.85 -10.04 2.93
N ILE A 34 -0.09 -9.11 2.71
CA ILE A 34 -0.58 -8.18 3.73
C ILE A 34 -1.77 -8.81 4.45
N ALA A 35 -1.68 -8.87 5.77
CA ALA A 35 -2.79 -9.22 6.64
C ALA A 35 -3.44 -7.93 7.16
N CYS A 36 -4.75 -7.78 6.95
CA CYS A 36 -5.49 -6.64 7.46
C CYS A 36 -5.75 -6.80 8.96
N PRO A 37 -5.18 -5.93 9.82
CA PRO A 37 -5.45 -5.98 11.24
C PRO A 37 -6.90 -5.63 11.55
N ASP A 38 -7.53 -6.33 12.49
CA ASP A 38 -8.92 -6.03 12.91
C ASP A 38 -9.08 -4.64 13.55
N PHE A 39 -7.98 -4.06 14.06
CA PHE A 39 -7.94 -2.73 14.65
C PHE A 39 -7.57 -1.63 13.64
N LEU A 40 -7.35 -1.98 12.36
CA LEU A 40 -7.01 -1.03 11.32
C LEU A 40 -8.16 -0.03 11.11
N GLN A 41 -7.86 1.25 11.26
CA GLN A 41 -8.81 2.31 10.97
C GLN A 41 -8.51 2.92 9.61
N CYS A 42 -9.45 2.81 8.69
CA CYS A 42 -9.30 3.42 7.38
C CYS A 42 -9.32 4.96 7.48
N PRO A 43 -8.36 5.65 6.85
CA PRO A 43 -8.33 7.10 6.88
C PRO A 43 -9.52 7.66 6.10
N LEU A 44 -10.05 8.80 6.56
CA LEU A 44 -11.15 9.51 5.89
C LEU A 44 -10.76 9.98 4.48
N ASN A 45 -9.47 10.28 4.27
CA ASN A 45 -8.94 10.70 2.98
C ASN A 45 -8.44 9.49 2.17
N LEU A 46 -9.38 8.73 1.61
CA LEU A 46 -9.07 7.58 0.75
C LEU A 46 -8.37 7.99 -0.56
N HIS A 47 -8.59 9.22 -1.05
CA HIS A 47 -7.98 9.66 -2.30
C HIS A 47 -6.45 9.80 -2.18
N GLY A 48 -5.97 10.44 -1.10
CA GLY A 48 -4.55 10.51 -0.80
C GLY A 48 -3.95 9.12 -0.57
N LEU A 49 -4.67 8.29 0.19
CA LEU A 49 -4.26 6.92 0.46
C LEU A 49 -4.08 6.09 -0.82
N CYS A 50 -5.05 6.13 -1.74
CA CYS A 50 -4.94 5.36 -2.98
C CYS A 50 -3.83 5.88 -3.90
N HIS A 51 -3.59 7.19 -3.91
CA HIS A 51 -2.46 7.77 -4.64
C HIS A 51 -1.11 7.28 -4.09
N ASP A 52 -0.96 7.26 -2.77
CA ASP A 52 0.25 6.76 -2.11
C ASP A 52 0.40 5.25 -2.29
N TYR A 53 -0.71 4.50 -2.24
CA TYR A 53 -0.75 3.07 -2.55
C TYR A 53 -0.27 2.79 -3.98
N GLU A 54 -0.78 3.49 -4.98
CA GLU A 54 -0.36 3.30 -6.38
C GLU A 54 1.12 3.66 -6.59
N TYR A 55 1.60 4.72 -5.93
CA TYR A 55 3.01 5.08 -5.95
C TYR A 55 3.87 3.96 -5.37
N MET A 56 3.48 3.42 -4.22
CA MET A 56 4.20 2.33 -3.56
C MET A 56 4.13 1.02 -4.35
N MET A 57 3.01 0.69 -4.99
CA MET A 57 2.87 -0.50 -5.85
C MET A 57 3.83 -0.48 -7.06
N ARG A 58 4.16 0.71 -7.58
CA ARG A 58 5.21 0.87 -8.61
C ARG A 58 6.62 0.72 -8.05
N CYS A 59 6.75 0.85 -6.73
CA CYS A 59 7.96 0.75 -5.94
C CYS A 59 8.15 -0.62 -5.26
N CYS A 60 7.18 -1.54 -5.36
CA CYS A 60 7.33 -2.92 -4.89
C CYS A 60 8.20 -3.72 -5.88
N CYS A 61 9.49 -3.41 -5.87
CA CYS A 61 10.56 -4.34 -6.26
C CYS A 61 10.97 -5.14 -5.02
#